data_AF-A0A852VHS1-F1
#
_entry.id   AF-A0A852VHS1-F1
#
_cell.length_a   1.000
_cell.length_b   1.000
_cell.length_c   1.000
_cell.angle_alpha   90.00
_cell.angle_beta   90.00
_cell.angle_gamma   90.00
#
_symmetry.space_group_name_H-M   'P 1'
#
loop_
_entity.id
_entity.type
_entity.pdbx_description
1 polymer ?
#
loop_
_entity_poly.entity_id
_entity_poly.type
_entity_poly.pdbx_seq_one_letter_code
_entity_poly.pdbx_strand_id
1 'polypeptide(L)'
;MSHVLVIFQADTERTEQMALAVGVGAVEAEAGIRLRRLRMPGAVEVGHKGYGTLREADVLWADTVVVGLEGEKSSTQELNGLVMVLSGLDSSQMKGKEYWTFNAEGIASKRTEAQTLAEEALLTAGITPVPALVSDAADETERMKDAGRQLGRQRI
;
A
#
# COMPACT_ATOMS: atom_id res chain seq x y z
N MET A 1 5.01 15.94 -9.82
CA MET A 1 3.86 15.45 -9.04
C MET A 1 4.16 14.02 -8.64
N SER A 2 4.02 13.66 -7.35
CA SER A 2 4.22 12.29 -6.86
C SER A 2 2.97 11.45 -7.11
N HIS A 3 3.13 10.15 -7.35
CA HIS A 3 2.03 9.21 -7.51
C HIS A 3 2.08 8.13 -6.43
N VAL A 4 1.00 8.02 -5.65
CA VAL A 4 0.88 7.05 -4.56
C VAL A 4 -0.14 5.98 -4.94
N LEU A 5 0.30 4.73 -4.99
CA LEU A 5 -0.59 3.57 -5.11
C LEU A 5 -0.80 2.98 -3.72
N VAL A 6 -2.05 2.97 -3.25
CA VAL A 6 -2.44 2.32 -2.01
C VAL A 6 -3.12 0.99 -2.32
N ILE A 7 -2.47 -0.09 -1.93
CA ILE A 7 -2.94 -1.46 -2.03
C ILE A 7 -3.38 -1.89 -0.62
N PHE A 8 -4.56 -2.47 -0.47
CA PHE A 8 -5.01 -2.91 0.85
C PHE A 8 -5.80 -4.21 0.81
N GLN A 9 -5.60 -5.03 1.84
CA GLN A 9 -6.51 -6.09 2.22
C GLN A 9 -7.72 -5.46 2.91
N ALA A 10 -8.92 -5.94 2.61
CA ALA A 10 -10.15 -5.38 3.20
C ALA A 10 -11.03 -6.52 3.72
N ASP A 11 -10.50 -7.30 4.65
CA ASP A 11 -11.29 -8.30 5.37
C ASP A 11 -12.18 -7.62 6.41
N THR A 12 -11.73 -6.49 6.95
CA THR A 12 -12.56 -5.56 7.73
C THR A 12 -12.55 -4.14 7.16
N GLU A 13 -13.52 -3.37 7.64
CA GLU A 13 -13.65 -1.94 7.34
C GLU A 13 -12.46 -1.11 7.90
N ARG A 14 -11.71 -1.62 8.88
CA ARG A 14 -10.64 -0.87 9.55
C ARG A 14 -9.46 -0.63 8.61
N THR A 15 -8.92 -1.68 7.98
CA THR A 15 -7.80 -1.56 7.04
C THR A 15 -8.17 -0.68 5.84
N GLU A 16 -9.43 -0.76 5.39
CA GLU A 16 -9.97 0.12 4.34
C GLU A 16 -9.96 1.59 4.79
N GLN A 17 -10.45 1.91 5.99
CA GLN A 17 -10.44 3.27 6.52
C GLN A 17 -9.02 3.85 6.62
N MET A 18 -8.05 3.04 7.06
CA MET A 18 -6.65 3.44 7.12
C MET A 18 -6.05 3.69 5.74
N ALA A 19 -6.32 2.81 4.78
CA ALA A 19 -5.90 2.99 3.39
C ALA A 19 -6.48 4.27 2.77
N LEU A 20 -7.77 4.55 3.04
CA LEU A 20 -8.43 5.78 2.63
C LEU A 20 -7.78 7.00 3.28
N ALA A 21 -7.46 6.96 4.58
CA ALA A 21 -6.79 8.04 5.29
C ALA A 21 -5.43 8.36 4.68
N VAL A 22 -4.62 7.34 4.34
CA VAL A 22 -3.36 7.52 3.61
C VAL A 22 -3.61 8.19 2.26
N GLY A 23 -4.61 7.71 1.51
CA GLY A 23 -4.99 8.31 0.22
C GLY A 23 -5.39 9.78 0.34
N VAL A 24 -6.20 10.13 1.34
CA VAL A 24 -6.61 11.52 1.60
C VAL A 24 -5.39 12.38 1.91
N GLY A 25 -4.48 11.92 2.78
CA GLY A 25 -3.26 12.64 3.09
C GLY A 25 -2.36 12.86 1.86
N ALA A 26 -2.26 11.88 0.98
CA ALA A 26 -1.51 12.02 -0.27
C ALA A 26 -2.16 13.07 -1.21
N VAL A 27 -3.49 13.08 -1.31
CA VAL A 27 -4.23 14.10 -2.09
C VAL A 27 -4.07 15.50 -1.50
N GLU A 28 -4.11 15.63 -0.18
CA GLU A 28 -3.85 16.90 0.52
C GLU A 28 -2.43 17.44 0.24
N ALA A 29 -1.49 16.55 -0.08
CA ALA A 29 -0.14 16.90 -0.53
C ALA A 29 0.01 17.02 -2.06
N GLU A 30 -1.11 17.14 -2.79
CA GLU A 30 -1.16 17.27 -4.25
C GLU A 30 -0.58 16.07 -5.02
N ALA A 31 -0.55 14.88 -4.42
CA ALA A 31 -0.16 13.66 -5.11
C ALA A 31 -1.32 13.04 -5.88
N GLY A 32 -1.01 12.39 -7.01
CA GLY A 32 -1.97 11.52 -7.68
C GLY A 32 -2.15 10.23 -6.87
N ILE A 33 -3.39 9.77 -6.69
CA ILE A 33 -3.66 8.53 -5.94
C ILE A 33 -4.36 7.47 -6.78
N ARG A 34 -4.02 6.20 -6.53
CA ARG A 34 -4.82 5.04 -6.92
C ARG A 34 -5.01 4.15 -5.71
N LEU A 35 -6.25 3.73 -5.45
CA LEU A 35 -6.55 2.73 -4.44
C LEU A 35 -6.89 1.41 -5.13
N ARG A 36 -6.30 0.31 -4.66
CA ARG A 36 -6.55 -1.05 -5.15
C ARG A 36 -6.77 -1.98 -3.97
N ARG A 37 -7.81 -2.79 -4.07
CA ARG A 37 -8.06 -3.85 -3.08
C ARG A 37 -7.35 -5.13 -3.52
N LEU A 38 -6.62 -5.78 -2.61
CA LEU A 38 -6.16 -7.16 -2.80
C LEU A 38 -7.39 -8.06 -2.80
N ARG A 39 -7.59 -8.78 -3.89
CA ARG A 39 -8.68 -9.75 -4.02
C ARG A 39 -8.11 -11.15 -4.07
N MET A 40 -8.83 -12.11 -3.50
CA MET A 40 -8.62 -13.52 -3.82
C MET A 40 -8.99 -13.81 -5.29
N PRO A 41 -8.15 -14.55 -6.04
CA PRO A 41 -8.56 -15.11 -7.32
C PRO A 41 -9.79 -16.00 -7.14
N GLY A 42 -10.91 -15.67 -7.79
CA GLY A 42 -12.17 -16.42 -7.69
C GLY A 42 -13.21 -15.87 -6.71
N ALA A 43 -12.90 -14.79 -5.97
CA ALA A 43 -13.92 -14.06 -5.22
C ALA A 43 -14.90 -13.37 -6.19
N VAL A 44 -16.19 -13.70 -6.08
CA VAL A 44 -17.27 -13.05 -6.83
C VAL A 44 -17.17 -11.55 -6.61
N GLU A 45 -17.27 -10.75 -7.68
CA GLU A 45 -17.40 -9.30 -7.56
C GLU A 45 -18.67 -8.97 -6.79
N VAL A 46 -18.55 -8.88 -5.48
CA VAL A 46 -19.55 -8.19 -4.68
C VAL A 46 -19.26 -6.72 -4.94
N GLY A 47 -19.96 -6.16 -5.94
CA GLY A 47 -20.12 -4.72 -6.08
C GLY A 47 -20.39 -4.16 -4.68
N HIS A 48 -19.64 -3.17 -4.23
CA HIS A 48 -20.21 -1.84 -4.02
C HIS A 48 -19.15 -0.72 -3.90
N LYS A 49 -17.87 -0.97 -4.20
CA LYS A 49 -16.83 0.08 -4.15
C LYS A 49 -15.82 -0.04 -5.30
N GLY A 50 -15.78 0.97 -6.17
CA GLY A 50 -15.07 0.99 -7.48
C GLY A 50 -13.55 1.07 -7.42
N TYR A 51 -12.87 0.32 -6.53
CA TYR A 51 -11.42 0.38 -6.37
C TYR A 51 -10.63 -0.21 -7.54
N GLY A 52 -11.26 -1.00 -8.42
CA GLY A 52 -10.58 -1.66 -9.54
C GLY A 52 -9.61 -2.77 -9.10
N THR A 53 -9.09 -3.50 -10.08
CA THR A 53 -8.14 -4.61 -9.86
C THR A 53 -6.71 -4.10 -9.94
N LEU A 54 -5.84 -4.59 -9.05
CA LEU A 54 -4.40 -4.31 -9.13
C LEU A 54 -3.83 -4.84 -10.45
N ARG A 55 -3.13 -3.97 -11.19
CA ARG A 55 -2.44 -4.32 -12.44
C ARG A 55 -1.00 -3.82 -12.40
N GLU A 56 -0.13 -4.41 -13.22
CA GLU A 56 1.26 -3.96 -13.39
C GLU A 56 1.36 -2.46 -13.71
N ALA A 57 0.45 -1.97 -14.56
CA ALA A 57 0.37 -0.54 -14.91
C ALA A 57 0.07 0.39 -13.74
N ASP A 58 -0.48 -0.12 -12.63
CA ASP A 58 -0.64 0.66 -11.41
C ASP A 58 0.69 0.82 -10.67
N VAL A 59 1.47 -0.26 -10.57
CA VAL A 59 2.79 -0.25 -9.91
C VAL A 59 3.79 0.58 -10.71
N LEU A 60 3.76 0.46 -12.05
CA LEU A 60 4.61 1.26 -12.94
C LEU A 60 4.30 2.76 -12.86
N TRP A 61 3.04 3.12 -12.68
CA TRP A 61 2.60 4.50 -12.56
C TRP A 61 3.00 5.15 -11.21
N ALA A 62 3.08 4.37 -10.14
CA ALA A 62 3.31 4.89 -8.79
C ALA A 62 4.78 5.17 -8.51
N ASP A 63 5.10 6.31 -7.91
CA ASP A 63 6.41 6.58 -7.33
C ASP A 63 6.54 5.87 -5.97
N THR A 64 5.43 5.76 -5.24
CA THR A 64 5.35 5.12 -3.93
C THR A 64 4.23 4.09 -3.88
N VAL A 65 4.55 2.88 -3.41
CA VAL A 65 3.59 1.78 -3.20
C VAL A 65 3.33 1.60 -1.70
N VAL A 66 2.09 1.77 -1.29
CA VAL A 66 1.63 1.52 0.09
C VAL A 66 0.87 0.21 0.14
N VAL A 67 1.17 -0.65 1.11
CA VAL A 67 0.48 -1.94 1.29
C VAL A 67 -0.09 -2.05 2.72
N GLY A 68 -1.42 -2.04 2.83
CA GLY A 68 -2.15 -2.27 4.08
C GLY A 68 -2.57 -3.74 4.23
N LEU A 69 -2.16 -4.39 5.32
CA LEU A 69 -2.37 -5.82 5.54
C LEU A 69 -3.05 -6.06 6.88
N GLU A 70 -4.05 -6.93 6.89
CA GLU A 70 -4.90 -7.08 8.07
C GLU A 70 -4.51 -8.30 8.91
N GLY A 71 -4.17 -9.41 8.25
CA GLY A 71 -3.82 -10.64 8.92
C GLY A 71 -2.47 -10.58 9.64
N GLU A 72 -2.42 -11.09 10.87
CA GLU A 72 -1.13 -11.40 11.54
C GLU A 72 -0.36 -12.50 10.80
N LYS A 73 -1.12 -13.47 10.26
CA LYS A 73 -0.61 -14.61 9.48
C LYS A 73 -0.76 -14.32 8.00
N SER A 74 0.15 -14.87 7.22
CA SER A 74 0.09 -14.83 5.77
C SER A 74 -1.15 -15.60 5.28
N SER A 75 -2.23 -14.90 4.90
CA SER A 75 -3.25 -15.52 4.06
C SER A 75 -2.64 -15.66 2.66
N THR A 76 -2.10 -16.84 2.39
CA THR A 76 -1.22 -17.08 1.22
C THR A 76 -1.92 -16.72 -0.09
N GLN A 77 -3.25 -16.81 -0.15
CA GLN A 77 -4.01 -16.60 -1.39
C GLN A 77 -4.16 -15.14 -1.84
N GLU A 78 -4.21 -14.16 -0.92
CA GLU A 78 -4.37 -12.75 -1.30
C GLU A 78 -3.03 -12.08 -1.59
N LEU A 79 -2.02 -12.41 -0.79
CA LEU A 79 -0.64 -12.00 -1.04
C LEU A 79 -0.11 -12.59 -2.36
N ASN A 80 -0.56 -13.77 -2.77
CA ASN A 80 -0.21 -14.35 -4.08
C ASN A 80 -0.54 -13.41 -5.25
N GLY A 81 -1.63 -12.64 -5.18
CA GLY A 81 -1.98 -11.67 -6.22
C GLY A 81 -0.97 -10.54 -6.32
N LEU A 82 -0.54 -10.01 -5.16
CA LEU A 82 0.52 -9.00 -5.08
C LEU A 82 1.84 -9.56 -5.61
N VAL A 83 2.26 -10.73 -5.12
CA VAL A 83 3.50 -11.40 -5.52
C VAL A 83 3.51 -11.68 -7.03
N MET A 84 2.38 -12.14 -7.59
CA MET A 84 2.26 -12.41 -9.03
C MET A 84 2.40 -11.15 -9.88
N VAL A 85 1.80 -10.03 -9.45
CA VAL A 85 1.98 -8.75 -10.15
C VAL A 85 3.44 -8.28 -10.04
N LEU A 86 4.05 -8.38 -8.87
CA LEU A 86 5.43 -7.93 -8.64
C LEU A 86 6.47 -8.79 -9.36
N SER A 87 6.26 -10.11 -9.47
CA SER A 87 7.19 -11.01 -10.15
C SER A 87 7.21 -10.85 -11.67
N GLY A 88 6.16 -10.25 -12.24
CA GLY A 88 6.11 -9.89 -13.67
C GLY A 88 6.84 -8.60 -14.02
N LEU A 89 7.27 -7.82 -13.03
CA LEU A 89 7.90 -6.51 -13.26
C LEU A 89 9.40 -6.62 -13.49
N ASP A 90 9.90 -5.80 -14.41
CA ASP A 90 11.34 -5.61 -14.60
C ASP A 90 11.89 -4.68 -13.51
N SER A 91 12.88 -5.15 -12.75
CA SER A 91 13.50 -4.40 -11.65
C SER A 91 14.17 -3.10 -12.11
N SER A 92 14.58 -3.00 -13.37
CA SER A 92 15.09 -1.75 -13.95
C SER A 92 14.02 -0.65 -14.01
N GLN A 93 12.75 -1.02 -14.18
CA GLN A 93 11.62 -0.09 -14.19
C GLN A 93 11.19 0.32 -12.78
N MET A 94 11.61 -0.43 -11.75
CA MET A 94 11.30 -0.16 -10.34
C MET A 94 12.33 0.76 -9.67
N LYS A 95 13.42 1.10 -10.36
CA LYS A 95 14.49 1.93 -9.82
C LYS A 95 13.95 3.29 -9.34
N GLY A 96 14.18 3.60 -8.07
CA GLY A 96 13.79 4.86 -7.45
C GLY A 96 12.35 4.89 -6.91
N LYS A 97 11.59 3.79 -7.07
CA LYS A 97 10.29 3.65 -6.42
C LYS A 97 10.47 3.24 -4.96
N GLU A 98 9.59 3.75 -4.11
CA GLU A 98 9.61 3.44 -2.68
C GLU A 98 8.38 2.65 -2.25
N TYR A 99 8.46 1.96 -1.11
CA TYR A 99 7.31 1.30 -0.51
C TYR A 99 7.15 1.59 0.98
N TRP A 100 5.92 1.48 1.45
CA TRP A 100 5.58 1.47 2.87
C TRP A 100 4.50 0.43 3.16
N THR A 101 4.57 -0.21 4.33
CA THR A 101 3.53 -1.15 4.76
C THR A 101 2.95 -0.75 6.10
N PHE A 102 1.68 -1.07 6.32
CA PHE A 102 0.99 -0.87 7.58
C PHE A 102 0.06 -2.06 7.89
N ASN A 103 -0.28 -2.23 9.17
CA ASN A 103 -1.21 -3.26 9.62
C ASN A 103 -2.56 -2.65 10.07
N ALA A 104 -3.49 -3.44 10.61
CA ALA A 104 -4.76 -2.91 11.13
C ALA A 104 -4.62 -1.89 12.29
N GLU A 105 -3.43 -1.76 12.89
CA GLU A 105 -3.08 -0.75 13.92
C GLU A 105 -2.37 0.49 13.32
N GLY A 106 -2.17 0.50 11.99
CA GLY A 106 -1.54 1.59 11.25
C GLY A 106 -0.03 1.62 11.38
N ILE A 107 0.47 2.71 11.98
CA ILE A 107 1.91 2.91 12.21
C ILE A 107 2.33 2.08 13.44
N ALA A 108 2.46 0.78 13.27
CA ALA A 108 2.89 -0.14 14.31
C ALA A 108 4.42 -0.35 14.31
N SER A 109 4.98 -0.54 15.49
CA SER A 109 6.41 -0.85 15.70
C SER A 109 6.77 -2.29 15.38
N LYS A 110 5.80 -3.22 15.45
CA LYS A 110 5.99 -4.63 15.16
C LYS A 110 5.41 -4.97 13.79
N ARG A 111 6.21 -5.63 12.95
CA ARG A 111 5.78 -6.16 11.65
C ARG A 111 5.07 -7.50 11.83
N THR A 112 3.96 -7.69 11.11
CA THR A 112 3.29 -8.99 10.98
C THR A 112 4.00 -9.88 9.96
N GLU A 113 3.74 -11.18 9.98
CA GLU A 113 4.28 -12.13 8.98
C GLU A 113 3.84 -11.75 7.57
N ALA A 114 2.57 -11.32 7.42
CA ALA A 114 2.04 -10.83 6.15
C ALA A 114 2.80 -9.60 5.64
N GLN A 115 3.12 -8.64 6.52
CA GLN A 115 3.95 -7.49 6.16
C GLN A 115 5.34 -7.93 5.70
N THR A 116 5.99 -8.81 6.45
CA THR A 116 7.32 -9.31 6.08
C THR A 116 7.34 -9.92 4.67
N LEU A 117 6.36 -10.77 4.33
CA LEU A 117 6.28 -11.35 2.99
C LEU A 117 6.02 -10.33 1.88
N ALA A 118 5.15 -9.34 2.13
CA ALA A 118 4.90 -8.27 1.16
C ALA A 118 6.15 -7.40 0.96
N GLU A 119 6.86 -7.07 2.04
CA GLU A 119 8.11 -6.31 2.00
C GLU A 119 9.21 -7.08 1.24
N GLU A 120 9.35 -8.39 1.46
CA GLU A 120 10.27 -9.25 0.70
C GLU A 120 9.96 -9.25 -0.81
N ALA A 121 8.68 -9.33 -1.18
CA ALA A 121 8.27 -9.28 -2.58
C ALA A 121 8.56 -7.92 -3.23
N LEU A 122 8.31 -6.82 -2.52
CA LEU A 122 8.59 -5.45 -2.98
C LEU A 122 10.10 -5.22 -3.15
N LEU A 123 10.90 -5.69 -2.19
CA LEU A 123 12.36 -5.64 -2.26
C LEU A 123 12.90 -6.45 -3.44
N THR A 124 12.36 -7.65 -3.67
CA THR A 124 12.75 -8.52 -4.79
C THR A 124 12.42 -7.86 -6.14
N ALA A 125 11.31 -7.12 -6.21
CA ALA A 125 10.95 -6.32 -7.38
C ALA A 125 11.86 -5.09 -7.59
N GLY A 126 12.71 -4.72 -6.62
CA GLY A 126 13.60 -3.56 -6.71
C GLY A 126 13.01 -2.26 -6.17
N ILE A 127 11.90 -2.34 -5.43
CA ILE A 127 11.28 -1.19 -4.75
C ILE A 127 11.87 -1.09 -3.34
N THR A 128 12.29 0.10 -2.92
CA THR A 128 13.01 0.29 -1.64
C THR A 128 12.10 0.81 -0.52
N PRO A 129 12.33 0.47 0.76
CA PRO A 129 11.50 0.98 1.84
C PRO A 129 11.65 2.51 1.97
N VAL A 130 10.55 3.20 2.24
CA VAL A 130 10.61 4.60 2.68
C VAL A 130 11.29 4.70 4.05
N PRO A 131 11.98 5.81 4.34
CA PRO A 131 12.39 6.17 5.69
C PRO A 131 11.20 6.16 6.66
N ALA A 132 11.49 5.92 7.94
CA ALA A 132 10.47 5.86 8.97
C ALA A 132 9.54 7.10 8.95
N LEU A 133 8.25 6.86 8.79
CA LEU A 133 7.22 7.90 8.87
C LEU A 133 6.99 8.24 10.35
N VAL A 134 6.92 9.54 10.64
CA VAL A 134 6.71 10.05 12.01
C VAL A 134 5.43 10.86 12.04
N SER A 135 4.60 10.67 13.06
CA SER A 135 3.44 11.52 13.33
C SER A 135 3.24 11.64 14.83
N ASP A 136 3.00 12.87 15.29
CA ASP A 136 2.68 13.20 16.69
C ASP A 136 1.15 13.25 16.92
N ALA A 137 0.35 12.93 15.91
CA ALA A 137 -1.11 12.98 16.02
C ALA A 137 -1.61 11.92 17.01
N ALA A 138 -2.51 12.33 17.90
CA ALA A 138 -3.14 11.43 18.87
C ALA A 138 -4.19 10.51 18.21
N ASP A 139 -4.83 10.99 17.14
CA ASP A 139 -5.83 10.24 16.38
C ASP A 139 -5.18 9.36 15.31
N GLU A 140 -5.60 8.10 15.24
CA GLU A 140 -5.03 7.09 14.34
C GLU A 140 -5.31 7.41 12.86
N THR A 141 -6.47 7.98 12.54
CA THR A 141 -6.81 8.39 11.17
C THR A 141 -5.93 9.56 10.73
N GLU A 142 -5.74 10.57 11.60
CA GLU A 142 -4.82 11.68 11.30
C GLU A 142 -3.36 11.24 11.21
N ARG A 143 -2.91 10.25 12.01
CA ARG A 143 -1.57 9.64 11.82
C ARG A 143 -1.41 9.03 10.42
N MET A 144 -2.45 8.35 9.93
CA MET A 144 -2.44 7.77 8.59
C MET A 144 -2.50 8.84 7.49
N LYS A 145 -3.22 9.95 7.70
CA LYS A 145 -3.17 11.11 6.80
C LYS A 145 -1.79 11.77 6.79
N ASP A 146 -1.13 11.91 7.95
CA ASP A 146 0.25 12.40 8.03
C ASP A 146 1.22 11.52 7.24
N ALA A 147 1.07 10.20 7.35
CA ALA A 147 1.82 9.26 6.53
C ALA A 147 1.56 9.53 5.04
N GLY A 148 0.29 9.62 4.62
CA GLY A 148 -0.11 9.98 3.26
C GLY A 148 0.54 11.28 2.77
N ARG A 149 0.50 12.35 3.57
CA ARG A 149 1.12 13.64 3.26
C ARG A 149 2.62 13.52 3.06
N GLN A 150 3.30 12.75 3.89
CA GLN A 150 4.74 12.51 3.77
C GLN A 150 5.10 11.74 2.50
N LEU A 151 4.30 10.74 2.13
CA LEU A 151 4.49 9.93 0.93
C LEU A 151 4.14 10.69 -0.36
N GLY A 152 3.19 11.64 -0.28
CA GLY A 152 2.77 12.47 -1.40
C GLY A 152 3.71 13.63 -1.72
N ARG A 153 4.60 14.01 -0.79
CA ARG A 153 5.58 15.08 -1.02
C ARG A 153 6.61 14.65 -2.06
N GLN A 154 6.88 15.50 -3.04
CA GLN A 154 8.01 15.30 -3.94
C GLN A 154 9.32 15.35 -3.16
N ARG A 155 10.12 14.28 -3.22
CA ARG A 155 11.52 14.35 -2.85
C ARG A 155 12.28 14.95 -4.03
N ILE A 156 12.86 16.13 -3.79
CA ILE A 156 13.70 16.90 -4.74
C ILE A 156 15.05 16.21 -4.87
#